data_AF-A0A961DLF6-F1
#
_entry.id   AF-A0A961DLF6-F1
#
_cell.length_a   1.000
_cell.length_b   1.000
_cell.length_c   1.000
_cell.angle_alpha   90.00
_cell.angle_beta   90.00
_cell.angle_gamma   90.00
#
_symmetry.space_group_name_H-M   'P 1'
#
loop_
_entity.id
_entity.type
_entity.pdbx_description
1 polymer ?
#
loop_
_entity_poly.entity_id
_entity_poly.type
_entity_poly.pdbx_seq_one_letter_code
_entity_poly.pdbx_strand_id
1 'polypeptide(L)'
;TFRVLEDNVRVPSGVSYVISNRRVMAQTLPELFTSMRVRPVGDYPQKLLNALRAAAPAGVEDPVAVVLTPGVYNSAYFEHALLARLMGVELVEGRDLFCSGGRVYMRTTAGPSRVDVIYKRVDDEFIDPLQFRADSMLGSPGLMLAARLGNVTIANAVGNGVADDKLVYTYLPDLIRYYLSEEPILPNVDTWRLEEPGALEEVLDRLDELVVKPVDGSGGKGLVVGPDATRAELDTLAAQLRKDPRGWIAQPVVQLSTIPTLVDDGMRPRHADLRPFAVNDGNEVWVLPGGLTRVAMPEGQLVVNSSQGGGSKDTWVVGHEPLRTAYHDVPSLVEDQATVTEAITIIRPEDLERERERVRDRTSDQVVADAPQQTQPQQQQQQDDGEPSTPDAKAARITARLDEGSEPC
;
A
#
# COMPACT_ATOMS: atom_id res chain seq x y z
N THR A 1 17.28 7.64 22.03
CA THR A 1 16.28 6.63 22.45
C THR A 1 15.42 6.26 21.26
N PHE A 2 15.03 4.99 21.10
CA PHE A 2 14.09 4.59 20.06
C PHE A 2 12.64 4.81 20.53
N ARG A 3 11.78 5.20 19.59
CA ARG A 3 10.33 5.33 19.76
C ARG A 3 9.64 4.76 18.53
N VAL A 4 8.55 4.02 18.71
CA VAL A 4 7.69 3.58 17.59
C VAL A 4 6.86 4.78 17.16
N LEU A 5 6.94 5.23 15.90
CA LEU A 5 6.15 6.36 15.40
C LEU A 5 4.78 5.92 14.85
N GLU A 6 4.76 4.79 14.16
CA GLU A 6 3.58 4.22 13.49
C GLU A 6 3.80 2.73 13.24
N ASP A 7 2.71 1.98 13.21
CA ASP A 7 2.66 0.60 12.75
C ASP A 7 2.08 0.54 11.34
N ASN A 8 2.45 -0.49 10.57
CA ASN A 8 1.99 -0.63 9.19
C ASN A 8 1.69 -2.11 8.91
N VAL A 9 0.45 -2.53 9.08
CA VAL A 9 0.04 -3.95 9.02
C VAL A 9 -0.93 -4.28 7.89
N ARG A 10 -1.31 -3.27 7.09
CA ARG A 10 -2.05 -3.44 5.83
C ARG A 10 -1.16 -3.98 4.71
N VAL A 11 -0.65 -3.10 3.85
CA VAL A 11 0.22 -3.43 2.72
C VAL A 11 1.56 -2.71 2.90
N PRO A 12 2.42 -3.15 3.84
CA PRO A 12 3.68 -2.49 4.10
C PRO A 12 4.60 -2.54 2.88
N SER A 13 5.22 -1.41 2.57
CA SER A 13 6.14 -1.27 1.44
C SER A 13 7.49 -0.69 1.87
N GLY A 14 8.50 -0.83 1.01
CA GLY A 14 9.81 -0.22 1.17
C GLY A 14 10.96 -1.22 1.27
N VAL A 15 10.69 -2.52 1.37
CA VAL A 15 11.74 -3.54 1.48
C VAL A 15 12.58 -3.67 0.20
N SER A 16 12.00 -3.35 -0.95
CA SER A 16 12.74 -3.28 -2.22
C SER A 16 13.89 -2.28 -2.17
N TYR A 17 13.69 -1.13 -1.51
CA TYR A 17 14.74 -0.14 -1.27
C TYR A 17 15.82 -0.69 -0.34
N VAL A 18 15.45 -1.46 0.68
CA VAL A 18 16.43 -2.08 1.59
C VAL A 18 17.37 -3.01 0.82
N ILE A 19 16.80 -3.93 0.03
CA ILE A 19 17.57 -4.89 -0.79
C ILE A 19 18.41 -4.15 -1.84
N SER A 20 17.83 -3.15 -2.51
CA SER A 20 18.52 -2.39 -3.56
C SER A 20 19.65 -1.53 -3.00
N ASN A 21 19.42 -0.82 -1.89
CA ASN A 21 20.44 -0.03 -1.22
C ASN A 21 21.59 -0.91 -0.76
N ARG A 22 21.29 -2.08 -0.17
CA ARG A 22 22.32 -3.04 0.22
C ARG A 22 23.16 -3.49 -0.97
N ARG A 23 22.51 -3.86 -2.07
CA ARG A 23 23.21 -4.31 -3.27
C ARG A 23 24.17 -3.25 -3.80
N VAL A 24 23.69 -2.01 -3.93
CA VAL A 24 24.53 -0.89 -4.41
C VAL A 24 25.72 -0.66 -3.49
N MET A 25 25.49 -0.68 -2.17
CA MET A 25 26.57 -0.49 -1.19
C MET A 25 27.58 -1.64 -1.21
N ALA A 26 27.13 -2.89 -1.29
CA ALA A 26 28.00 -4.06 -1.35
C ALA A 26 28.84 -4.09 -2.64
N GLN A 27 28.29 -3.62 -3.76
CA GLN A 27 29.03 -3.48 -5.02
C GLN A 27 30.02 -2.32 -5.01
N THR A 28 29.68 -1.20 -4.36
CA THR A 28 30.50 0.01 -4.37
C THR A 28 31.62 -0.05 -3.32
N LEU A 29 31.36 -0.62 -2.14
CA LEU A 29 32.27 -0.62 -0.98
C LEU A 29 32.35 -2.00 -0.31
N PRO A 30 32.73 -3.08 -1.04
CA PRO A 30 32.70 -4.45 -0.53
C PRO A 30 33.56 -4.69 0.71
N GLU A 31 34.71 -4.00 0.82
CA GLU A 31 35.63 -4.15 1.95
C GLU A 31 35.03 -3.68 3.29
N LEU A 32 34.09 -2.72 3.26
CA LEU A 32 33.40 -2.24 4.46
C LEU A 32 32.46 -3.31 5.03
N PHE A 33 31.83 -4.12 4.18
CA PHE A 33 30.91 -5.18 4.63
C PHE A 33 31.65 -6.28 5.40
N THR A 34 32.85 -6.63 4.92
CA THR A 34 33.70 -7.64 5.56
C THR A 34 34.28 -7.11 6.87
N SER A 35 34.84 -5.91 6.84
CA SER A 35 35.48 -5.31 8.03
C SER A 35 34.48 -5.00 9.15
N MET A 36 33.29 -4.49 8.80
CA MET A 36 32.24 -4.16 9.78
C MET A 36 31.31 -5.34 10.10
N ARG A 37 31.46 -6.50 9.45
CA ARG A 37 30.59 -7.69 9.66
C ARG A 37 29.10 -7.36 9.56
N VAL A 38 28.73 -6.71 8.46
CA VAL A 38 27.34 -6.29 8.21
C VAL A 38 26.49 -7.51 7.88
N ARG A 39 25.38 -7.68 8.61
CA ARG A 39 24.46 -8.81 8.42
C ARG A 39 23.70 -8.70 7.08
N PRO A 40 23.50 -9.81 6.36
CA PRO A 40 22.82 -9.81 5.07
C PRO A 40 21.33 -9.49 5.21
N VAL A 41 20.73 -8.95 4.14
CA VAL A 41 19.28 -8.70 4.03
C VAL A 41 18.63 -9.48 2.88
N GLY A 42 19.43 -10.21 2.09
CA GLY A 42 18.98 -10.97 0.92
C GLY A 42 18.04 -12.14 1.24
N ASP A 43 17.98 -12.59 2.49
CA ASP A 43 17.12 -13.71 2.93
C ASP A 43 15.64 -13.33 3.04
N TYR A 44 15.30 -12.03 2.99
CA TYR A 44 13.93 -11.55 3.20
C TYR A 44 12.88 -12.22 2.29
N PRO A 45 13.07 -12.29 0.95
CA PRO A 45 12.07 -12.90 0.06
C PRO A 45 11.83 -14.37 0.41
N GLN A 46 12.88 -15.13 0.72
CA GLN A 46 12.74 -16.54 1.08
C GLN A 46 12.03 -16.71 2.43
N LYS A 47 12.34 -15.87 3.43
CA LYS A 47 11.64 -15.85 4.71
C LYS A 47 10.16 -15.52 4.53
N LEU A 48 9.84 -14.53 3.69
CA LEU A 48 8.46 -14.18 3.34
C LEU A 48 7.75 -15.33 2.64
N LEU A 49 8.36 -15.95 1.62
CA LEU A 49 7.77 -17.10 0.93
C LEU A 49 7.48 -18.25 1.89
N ASN A 50 8.42 -18.57 2.79
CA ASN A 50 8.22 -19.62 3.78
C ASN A 50 7.04 -19.31 4.70
N ALA A 51 6.91 -18.07 5.17
CA ALA A 51 5.76 -17.63 5.97
C ALA A 51 4.45 -17.70 5.19
N LEU A 52 4.44 -17.30 3.91
CA LEU A 52 3.27 -17.44 3.04
C LEU A 52 2.87 -18.91 2.89
N ARG A 53 3.82 -19.81 2.63
CA ARG A 53 3.57 -21.27 2.52
C ARG A 53 3.10 -21.88 3.83
N ALA A 54 3.65 -21.44 4.97
CA ALA A 54 3.22 -21.88 6.29
C ALA A 54 1.77 -21.45 6.60
N ALA A 55 1.32 -20.35 6.01
CA ALA A 55 -0.05 -19.86 6.15
C ALA A 55 -1.06 -20.56 5.22
N ALA A 56 -0.67 -21.57 4.45
CA ALA A 56 -1.56 -22.27 3.54
C ALA A 56 -2.73 -22.98 4.27
N PRO A 57 -3.89 -23.14 3.61
CA PRO A 57 -4.98 -23.95 4.13
C PRO A 57 -4.58 -25.37 4.53
N ALA A 58 -5.26 -25.93 5.53
CA ALA A 58 -5.00 -27.28 6.00
C ALA A 58 -5.18 -28.33 4.88
N GLY A 59 -4.26 -29.29 4.81
CA GLY A 59 -4.29 -30.39 3.83
C GLY A 59 -3.67 -30.05 2.47
N VAL A 60 -2.98 -28.91 2.33
CA VAL A 60 -2.19 -28.57 1.14
C VAL A 60 -0.72 -28.89 1.40
N GLU A 61 -0.16 -29.86 0.66
CA GLU A 61 1.26 -30.28 0.83
C GLU A 61 2.24 -29.38 0.06
N ASP A 62 1.88 -28.95 -1.16
CA ASP A 62 2.70 -28.06 -2.00
C ASP A 62 1.88 -26.81 -2.38
N PRO A 63 1.83 -25.79 -1.49
CA PRO A 63 0.94 -24.65 -1.67
C PRO A 63 1.43 -23.69 -2.76
N VAL A 64 0.50 -23.34 -3.65
CA VAL A 64 0.74 -22.33 -4.69
C VAL A 64 0.47 -20.93 -4.10
N ALA A 65 1.55 -20.15 -3.96
CA ALA A 65 1.50 -18.75 -3.56
C ALA A 65 1.61 -17.82 -4.78
N VAL A 66 0.88 -16.70 -4.77
CA VAL A 66 0.96 -15.65 -5.80
C VAL A 66 1.01 -14.26 -5.17
N VAL A 67 1.56 -13.27 -5.89
CA VAL A 67 1.50 -11.86 -5.49
C VAL A 67 0.40 -11.15 -6.28
N LEU A 68 -0.67 -10.72 -5.61
CA LEU A 68 -1.75 -9.96 -6.23
C LEU A 68 -1.39 -8.47 -6.26
N THR A 69 -1.25 -7.91 -7.47
CA THR A 69 -0.87 -6.51 -7.71
C THR A 69 -2.03 -5.71 -8.33
N PRO A 70 -2.17 -4.42 -8.03
CA PRO A 70 -3.10 -3.53 -8.72
C PRO A 70 -2.64 -3.12 -10.13
N GLY A 71 -1.45 -3.56 -10.56
CA GLY A 71 -0.90 -3.31 -11.90
C GLY A 71 0.09 -2.13 -11.97
N VAL A 72 0.57 -1.87 -13.18
CA VAL A 72 1.71 -0.97 -13.49
C VAL A 72 1.53 0.49 -13.09
N TYR A 73 0.29 0.94 -12.92
CA TYR A 73 -0.01 2.34 -12.56
C TYR A 73 0.12 2.62 -11.05
N ASN A 74 0.41 1.59 -10.25
CA ASN A 74 0.69 1.76 -8.82
C ASN A 74 2.17 2.11 -8.59
N SER A 75 2.42 3.10 -7.72
CA SER A 75 3.78 3.58 -7.42
C SER A 75 4.70 2.50 -6.81
N ALA A 76 4.15 1.48 -6.16
CA ALA A 76 4.88 0.37 -5.57
C ALA A 76 4.95 -0.87 -6.51
N TYR A 77 4.49 -0.78 -7.77
CA TYR A 77 4.49 -1.92 -8.69
C TYR A 77 5.87 -2.56 -8.86
N PHE A 78 6.92 -1.75 -8.92
CA PHE A 78 8.31 -2.23 -8.97
C PHE A 78 8.64 -3.17 -7.82
N GLU A 79 8.22 -2.83 -6.59
CA GLU A 79 8.43 -3.68 -5.42
C GLU A 79 7.65 -5.00 -5.52
N HIS A 80 6.42 -4.95 -6.04
CA HIS A 80 5.59 -6.15 -6.20
C HIS A 80 6.25 -7.13 -7.17
N ALA A 81 6.70 -6.62 -8.32
CA ALA A 81 7.39 -7.42 -9.33
C ALA A 81 8.74 -7.95 -8.83
N LEU A 82 9.52 -7.13 -8.12
CA LEU A 82 10.79 -7.55 -7.53
C LEU A 82 10.58 -8.67 -6.51
N LEU A 83 9.64 -8.53 -5.58
CA LEU A 83 9.37 -9.55 -4.57
C LEU A 83 8.83 -10.83 -5.19
N ALA A 84 7.90 -10.75 -6.15
CA ALA A 84 7.40 -11.93 -6.86
C ALA A 84 8.54 -12.69 -7.55
N ARG A 85 9.42 -11.98 -8.28
CA ARG A 85 10.60 -12.54 -8.92
C ARG A 85 11.56 -13.19 -7.93
N LEU A 86 11.88 -12.51 -6.83
CA LEU A 86 12.83 -13.00 -5.81
C LEU A 86 12.28 -14.20 -5.03
N MET A 87 10.97 -14.26 -4.82
CA MET A 87 10.30 -15.42 -4.23
C MET A 87 10.10 -16.55 -5.26
N GLY A 88 10.25 -16.29 -6.55
CA GLY A 88 9.95 -17.28 -7.60
C GLY A 88 8.46 -17.65 -7.66
N VAL A 89 7.57 -16.68 -7.42
CA VAL A 89 6.11 -16.85 -7.49
C VAL A 89 5.52 -15.95 -8.58
N GLU A 90 4.32 -16.28 -9.03
CA GLU A 90 3.64 -15.52 -10.06
C GLU A 90 3.16 -14.15 -9.54
N LEU A 91 3.39 -13.11 -10.36
CA LEU A 91 2.79 -11.79 -10.18
C LEU A 91 1.49 -11.74 -10.98
N VAL A 92 0.36 -11.58 -10.30
CA VAL A 92 -0.97 -11.66 -10.90
C VAL A 92 -1.78 -10.40 -10.66
N GLU A 93 -2.62 -10.03 -11.61
CA GLU A 93 -3.68 -9.04 -11.42
C GLU A 93 -5.02 -9.72 -11.16
N GLY A 94 -6.03 -8.98 -10.68
CA GLY A 94 -7.35 -9.52 -10.37
C GLY A 94 -8.00 -10.29 -11.53
N ARG A 95 -7.77 -9.85 -12.78
CA ARG A 95 -8.26 -10.51 -14.01
C ARG A 95 -7.65 -11.88 -14.29
N ASP A 96 -6.46 -12.13 -13.77
CA ASP A 96 -5.76 -13.42 -13.94
C ASP A 96 -6.30 -14.47 -12.97
N LEU A 97 -7.06 -14.04 -11.94
CA LEU A 97 -7.69 -14.90 -10.95
C LEU A 97 -9.20 -15.05 -11.22
N PHE A 98 -9.74 -16.21 -10.89
CA PHE A 98 -11.18 -16.42 -10.85
C PHE A 98 -11.55 -17.43 -9.75
N CYS A 99 -12.75 -17.27 -9.18
CA CYS A 99 -13.27 -18.16 -8.17
C CYS A 99 -14.27 -19.16 -8.75
N SER A 100 -14.13 -20.44 -8.40
CA SER A 100 -15.07 -21.49 -8.80
C SER A 100 -15.17 -22.56 -7.72
N GLY A 101 -16.38 -22.99 -7.38
CA GLY A 101 -16.61 -23.98 -6.32
C GLY A 101 -16.03 -23.60 -4.95
N GLY A 102 -16.00 -22.30 -4.64
CA GLY A 102 -15.43 -21.79 -3.39
C GLY A 102 -13.89 -21.84 -3.32
N ARG A 103 -13.19 -22.06 -4.44
CA ARG A 103 -11.72 -22.06 -4.55
C ARG A 103 -11.25 -21.01 -5.54
N VAL A 104 -10.00 -20.57 -5.41
CA VAL A 104 -9.38 -19.59 -6.31
C VAL A 104 -8.47 -20.29 -7.30
N TYR A 105 -8.53 -19.86 -8.56
CA TYR A 105 -7.69 -20.36 -9.63
C TYR A 105 -7.06 -19.21 -10.39
N MET A 106 -5.81 -19.42 -10.82
CA MET A 106 -5.08 -18.59 -11.76
C MET A 106 -5.27 -19.14 -13.18
N ARG A 107 -5.51 -18.25 -14.15
CA ARG A 107 -5.61 -18.60 -15.57
C ARG A 107 -4.21 -18.87 -16.12
N THR A 108 -4.01 -20.06 -16.68
CA THR A 108 -2.76 -20.40 -17.39
C THR A 108 -3.07 -21.02 -18.75
N THR A 109 -2.07 -21.06 -19.63
CA THR A 109 -2.19 -21.71 -20.96
C THR A 109 -2.36 -23.23 -20.86
N ALA A 110 -1.87 -23.86 -19.79
CA ALA A 110 -2.02 -25.28 -19.54
C ALA A 110 -3.35 -25.66 -18.84
N GLY A 111 -4.16 -24.67 -18.50
CA GLY A 111 -5.40 -24.83 -17.74
C GLY A 111 -5.39 -24.04 -16.43
N PRO A 112 -6.51 -24.06 -15.67
CA PRO A 112 -6.57 -23.35 -14.41
C PRO A 112 -5.66 -23.98 -13.36
N SER A 113 -4.77 -23.19 -12.76
CA SER A 113 -3.93 -23.61 -11.64
C SER A 113 -4.57 -23.15 -10.33
N ARG A 114 -4.69 -24.03 -9.34
CA ARG A 114 -5.25 -23.67 -8.03
C ARG A 114 -4.28 -22.73 -7.30
N VAL A 115 -4.81 -21.72 -6.63
CA VAL A 115 -4.07 -20.79 -5.76
C VAL A 115 -4.49 -21.03 -4.32
N ASP A 116 -3.51 -21.24 -3.44
CA ASP A 116 -3.74 -21.55 -2.02
C ASP A 116 -3.41 -20.36 -1.12
N VAL A 117 -2.47 -19.51 -1.54
CA VAL A 117 -2.04 -18.32 -0.77
C VAL A 117 -1.89 -17.12 -1.69
N ILE A 118 -2.44 -15.98 -1.29
CA ILE A 118 -2.34 -14.72 -2.02
C ILE A 118 -1.62 -13.70 -1.14
N TYR A 119 -0.42 -13.32 -1.54
CA TYR A 119 0.24 -12.14 -0.99
C TYR A 119 -0.36 -10.88 -1.64
N LYS A 120 -1.29 -10.27 -0.93
CA LYS A 120 -2.10 -9.14 -1.39
C LYS A 120 -1.32 -7.83 -1.31
N ARG A 121 -1.16 -7.17 -2.45
CA ARG A 121 -0.62 -5.81 -2.58
C ARG A 121 -1.68 -4.78 -3.00
N VAL A 122 -2.94 -5.10 -2.72
CA VAL A 122 -4.15 -4.33 -3.03
C VAL A 122 -4.89 -4.03 -1.73
N ASP A 123 -5.47 -2.84 -1.57
CA ASP A 123 -6.26 -2.50 -0.38
C ASP A 123 -7.54 -3.35 -0.26
N ASP A 124 -8.01 -3.56 0.97
CA ASP A 124 -9.15 -4.45 1.27
C ASP A 124 -10.40 -4.11 0.47
N GLU A 125 -10.70 -2.84 0.29
CA GLU A 125 -11.92 -2.40 -0.40
C GLU A 125 -11.96 -2.78 -1.89
N PHE A 126 -10.82 -3.15 -2.49
CA PHE A 126 -10.70 -3.44 -3.91
C PHE A 126 -10.57 -4.93 -4.25
N ILE A 127 -10.44 -5.84 -3.28
CA ILE A 127 -10.08 -7.25 -3.58
C ILE A 127 -11.23 -8.15 -4.01
N ASP A 128 -12.47 -7.80 -3.68
CA ASP A 128 -13.65 -8.58 -4.06
C ASP A 128 -14.85 -7.64 -4.30
N PRO A 129 -15.25 -7.43 -5.57
CA PRO A 129 -16.38 -6.55 -5.89
C PRO A 129 -17.74 -7.10 -5.43
N LEU A 130 -17.83 -8.38 -5.02
CA LEU A 130 -19.06 -8.96 -4.47
C LEU A 130 -19.24 -8.68 -2.96
N GLN A 131 -18.21 -8.17 -2.28
CA GLN A 131 -18.26 -7.87 -0.84
C GLN A 131 -17.95 -6.42 -0.52
N PHE A 132 -17.08 -5.78 -1.30
CA PHE A 132 -16.62 -4.41 -1.05
C PHE A 132 -17.07 -3.48 -2.19
N ARG A 133 -16.13 -2.86 -2.89
CA ARG A 133 -16.42 -1.92 -3.97
C ARG A 133 -16.84 -2.66 -5.25
N ALA A 134 -18.11 -2.54 -5.60
CA ALA A 134 -18.68 -3.15 -6.80
C ALA A 134 -18.05 -2.63 -8.12
N ASP A 135 -17.46 -1.43 -8.10
CA ASP A 135 -16.74 -0.83 -9.23
C ASP A 135 -15.26 -1.28 -9.32
N SER A 136 -14.78 -2.09 -8.37
CA SER A 136 -13.39 -2.53 -8.36
C SER A 136 -13.08 -3.51 -9.49
N MET A 137 -11.98 -3.22 -10.21
CA MET A 137 -11.39 -4.10 -11.23
C MET A 137 -10.04 -4.70 -10.78
N LEU A 138 -9.60 -4.43 -9.54
CA LEU A 138 -8.27 -4.84 -9.05
C LEU A 138 -8.29 -6.21 -8.35
N GLY A 139 -9.48 -6.65 -7.94
CA GLY A 139 -9.73 -7.92 -7.26
C GLY A 139 -10.33 -8.99 -8.16
N SER A 140 -10.78 -10.09 -7.54
CA SER A 140 -11.49 -11.17 -8.23
C SER A 140 -12.82 -11.47 -7.52
N PRO A 141 -13.96 -11.51 -8.23
CA PRO A 141 -15.26 -11.81 -7.64
C PRO A 141 -15.25 -13.15 -6.88
N GLY A 142 -15.69 -13.13 -5.62
CA GLY A 142 -15.83 -14.33 -4.78
C GLY A 142 -14.58 -14.72 -4.01
N LEU A 143 -13.52 -13.89 -4.05
CA LEU A 143 -12.28 -14.13 -3.32
C LEU A 143 -12.53 -14.22 -1.81
N MET A 144 -13.38 -13.35 -1.26
CA MET A 144 -13.71 -13.35 0.16
C MET A 144 -14.52 -14.58 0.56
N LEU A 145 -15.38 -15.09 -0.32
CA LEU A 145 -16.10 -16.34 -0.08
C LEU A 145 -15.12 -17.51 0.01
N ALA A 146 -14.17 -17.61 -0.92
CA ALA A 146 -13.15 -18.65 -0.90
C ALA A 146 -12.28 -18.60 0.36
N ALA A 147 -11.91 -17.39 0.80
CA ALA A 147 -11.15 -17.19 2.03
C ALA A 147 -11.97 -17.58 3.28
N ARG A 148 -13.25 -17.20 3.36
CA ARG A 148 -14.15 -17.57 4.48
C ARG A 148 -14.42 -19.07 4.56
N LEU A 149 -14.39 -19.77 3.44
CA LEU A 149 -14.46 -21.24 3.39
C LEU A 149 -13.15 -21.93 3.77
N GLY A 150 -12.08 -21.16 4.03
CA GLY A 150 -10.76 -21.70 4.35
C GLY A 150 -10.05 -22.36 3.17
N ASN A 151 -10.42 -22.04 1.93
CA ASN A 151 -9.82 -22.65 0.73
C ASN A 151 -8.64 -21.87 0.15
N VAL A 152 -8.44 -20.63 0.60
CA VAL A 152 -7.33 -19.75 0.22
C VAL A 152 -6.98 -18.86 1.43
N THR A 153 -5.69 -18.58 1.62
CA THR A 153 -5.23 -17.61 2.60
C THR A 153 -4.88 -16.29 1.92
N ILE A 154 -5.34 -15.17 2.47
CA ILE A 154 -4.98 -13.82 2.01
C ILE A 154 -4.02 -13.21 3.03
N ALA A 155 -2.82 -12.86 2.59
CA ALA A 155 -1.75 -12.31 3.40
C ALA A 155 -1.34 -10.92 2.89
N ASN A 156 -1.34 -9.85 3.67
CA ASN A 156 -1.85 -9.75 5.04
C ASN A 156 -3.38 -9.93 5.08
N ALA A 157 -3.88 -10.36 6.24
CA ALA A 157 -5.29 -10.65 6.42
C ALA A 157 -6.16 -9.39 6.24
N VAL A 158 -7.35 -9.61 5.70
CA VAL A 158 -8.37 -8.56 5.50
C VAL A 158 -8.85 -8.08 6.87
N GLY A 159 -8.90 -6.76 7.06
CA GLY A 159 -9.28 -6.14 8.33
C GLY A 159 -8.11 -5.84 9.27
N ASN A 160 -6.87 -6.18 8.91
CA ASN A 160 -5.68 -5.82 9.70
C ASN A 160 -5.54 -4.32 9.94
N GLY A 161 -6.17 -3.49 9.10
CA GLY A 161 -6.13 -2.03 9.22
C GLY A 161 -6.68 -1.45 10.53
N VAL A 162 -7.37 -2.25 11.35
CA VAL A 162 -7.74 -1.85 12.71
C VAL A 162 -6.52 -1.76 13.63
N ALA A 163 -5.48 -2.57 13.41
CA ALA A 163 -4.32 -2.64 14.29
C ALA A 163 -3.26 -1.56 14.01
N ASP A 164 -3.23 -0.97 12.82
CA ASP A 164 -2.43 0.23 12.51
C ASP A 164 -3.24 1.53 12.55
N ASP A 165 -4.44 1.50 13.12
CA ASP A 165 -5.23 2.71 13.36
C ASP A 165 -4.55 3.62 14.40
N LYS A 166 -4.60 4.95 14.16
CA LYS A 166 -3.92 5.92 15.01
C LYS A 166 -4.46 5.98 16.43
N LEU A 167 -5.74 5.66 16.63
CA LEU A 167 -6.31 5.58 17.96
C LEU A 167 -5.87 4.28 18.64
N VAL A 168 -5.91 3.16 17.92
CA VAL A 168 -5.46 1.86 18.45
C VAL A 168 -3.99 1.89 18.86
N TYR A 169 -3.14 2.60 18.11
CA TYR A 169 -1.73 2.87 18.44
C TYR A 169 -1.53 3.35 19.90
N THR A 170 -2.45 4.14 20.46
CA THR A 170 -2.35 4.63 21.84
C THR A 170 -2.53 3.53 22.89
N TYR A 171 -3.21 2.44 22.55
CA TYR A 171 -3.49 1.32 23.43
C TYR A 171 -2.42 0.21 23.36
N LEU A 172 -1.48 0.26 22.41
CA LEU A 172 -0.46 -0.79 22.22
C LEU A 172 0.33 -1.15 23.49
N PRO A 173 0.78 -0.19 24.32
CA PRO A 173 1.42 -0.50 25.59
C PRO A 173 0.57 -1.38 26.50
N ASP A 174 -0.73 -1.12 26.57
CA ASP A 174 -1.67 -1.89 27.38
C ASP A 174 -2.01 -3.23 26.74
N LEU A 175 -2.09 -3.30 25.40
CA LEU A 175 -2.26 -4.57 24.68
C LEU A 175 -1.07 -5.51 24.90
N ILE A 176 0.17 -4.99 24.91
CA ILE A 176 1.38 -5.77 25.21
C ILE A 176 1.28 -6.35 26.63
N ARG A 177 0.93 -5.53 27.63
CA ARG A 177 0.73 -6.00 29.01
C ARG A 177 -0.38 -7.04 29.11
N TYR A 178 -1.50 -6.80 28.42
CA TYR A 178 -2.67 -7.68 28.46
C TYR A 178 -2.39 -9.05 27.82
N TYR A 179 -1.84 -9.07 26.60
CA TYR A 179 -1.64 -10.31 25.85
C TYR A 179 -0.35 -11.06 26.21
N LEU A 180 0.73 -10.33 26.50
CA LEU A 180 2.05 -10.93 26.74
C LEU A 180 2.43 -10.96 28.22
N SER A 181 1.71 -10.22 29.09
CA SER A 181 2.11 -10.03 30.50
C SER A 181 3.53 -9.48 30.65
N GLU A 182 3.94 -8.63 29.70
CA GLU A 182 5.26 -8.02 29.62
C GLU A 182 5.16 -6.49 29.56
N GLU A 183 6.23 -5.79 29.95
CA GLU A 183 6.34 -4.35 29.72
C GLU A 183 6.88 -4.05 28.31
N PRO A 184 6.34 -3.03 27.61
CA PRO A 184 6.84 -2.65 26.28
C PRO A 184 8.33 -2.31 26.29
N ILE A 185 9.11 -3.04 25.50
CA ILE A 185 10.55 -2.79 25.33
C ILE A 185 10.78 -1.48 24.56
N LEU A 186 9.99 -1.28 23.50
CA LEU A 186 10.00 -0.07 22.68
C LEU A 186 8.78 0.78 23.06
N PRO A 187 8.99 1.96 23.66
CA PRO A 187 7.87 2.85 23.98
C PRO A 187 7.38 3.59 22.73
N ASN A 188 6.08 3.86 22.73
CA ASN A 188 5.42 4.73 21.76
C ASN A 188 5.79 6.20 22.00
N VAL A 189 5.46 7.05 21.04
CA VAL A 189 5.41 8.49 21.24
C VAL A 189 4.26 8.80 22.19
N ASP A 190 4.52 9.65 23.18
CA ASP A 190 3.48 10.11 24.11
C ASP A 190 2.33 10.72 23.30
N THR A 191 1.15 10.15 23.43
CA THR A 191 -0.01 10.51 22.59
C THR A 191 -1.21 10.74 23.47
N TRP A 192 -1.76 11.95 23.40
CA TRP A 192 -2.98 12.32 24.11
C TRP A 192 -4.20 11.95 23.27
N ARG A 193 -5.13 11.22 23.90
CA ARG A 193 -6.46 10.93 23.36
C ARG A 193 -7.40 12.05 23.75
N LEU A 194 -7.83 12.87 22.79
CA LEU A 194 -8.61 14.06 23.12
C LEU A 194 -10.05 13.74 23.56
N GLU A 195 -10.51 12.50 23.42
CA GLU A 195 -11.76 12.03 24.04
C GLU A 195 -11.72 12.04 25.57
N GLU A 196 -10.52 11.99 26.17
CA GLU A 196 -10.33 12.09 27.60
C GLU A 196 -10.35 13.56 28.03
N PRO A 197 -11.28 13.99 28.91
CA PRO A 197 -11.45 15.41 29.24
C PRO A 197 -10.17 16.09 29.76
N GLY A 198 -9.39 15.40 30.59
CA GLY A 198 -8.14 15.94 31.12
C GLY A 198 -7.05 16.08 30.05
N ALA A 199 -6.98 15.16 29.09
CA ALA A 199 -6.03 15.25 27.98
C ALA A 199 -6.40 16.37 27.02
N LEU A 200 -7.70 16.57 26.75
CA LEU A 200 -8.17 17.70 25.93
C LEU A 200 -7.83 19.04 26.57
N GLU A 201 -8.05 19.19 27.87
CA GLU A 201 -7.71 20.41 28.62
C GLU A 201 -6.21 20.71 28.53
N GLU A 202 -5.36 19.72 28.83
CA GLU A 202 -3.90 19.86 28.73
C GLU A 202 -3.44 20.26 27.32
N VAL A 203 -4.01 19.64 26.28
CA VAL A 203 -3.65 19.91 24.89
C VAL A 203 -4.10 21.30 24.44
N LEU A 204 -5.28 21.75 24.87
CA LEU A 204 -5.77 23.09 24.56
C LEU A 204 -4.93 24.19 25.21
N ASP A 205 -4.37 23.93 26.40
CA ASP A 205 -3.53 24.88 27.14
C ASP A 205 -2.14 25.07 26.50
N ARG A 206 -1.64 24.07 25.74
CA ARG A 206 -0.30 24.05 25.13
C ARG A 206 -0.34 23.74 23.64
N LEU A 207 -1.39 24.16 22.95
CA LEU A 207 -1.66 23.80 21.55
C LEU A 207 -0.55 24.28 20.59
N ASP A 208 0.15 25.36 20.94
CA ASP A 208 1.29 25.93 20.24
C ASP A 208 2.61 25.14 20.42
N GLU A 209 2.64 24.14 21.30
CA GLU A 209 3.82 23.29 21.53
C GLU A 209 3.66 21.88 20.94
N LEU A 210 2.47 21.53 20.48
CA LEU A 210 2.09 20.15 20.13
C LEU A 210 1.84 19.98 18.64
N VAL A 211 1.84 18.72 18.20
CA VAL A 211 1.42 18.31 16.86
C VAL A 211 0.07 17.62 16.97
N VAL A 212 -0.92 18.13 16.24
CA VAL A 212 -2.30 17.63 16.27
C VAL A 212 -2.65 16.98 14.94
N LYS A 213 -3.24 15.79 15.01
CA LYS A 213 -3.52 14.91 13.86
C LYS A 213 -4.94 14.36 13.91
N PRO A 214 -5.65 14.30 12.78
CA PRO A 214 -6.92 13.58 12.72
C PRO A 214 -6.66 12.06 12.75
N VAL A 215 -7.55 11.31 13.41
CA VAL A 215 -7.47 9.84 13.52
C VAL A 215 -7.58 9.19 12.14
N ASP A 216 -8.60 9.55 11.35
CA ASP A 216 -8.90 8.94 10.05
C ASP A 216 -8.01 9.41 8.88
N GLY A 217 -7.09 10.37 9.12
CA GLY A 217 -6.31 10.98 8.04
C GLY A 217 -5.11 10.14 7.60
N SER A 218 -5.05 9.69 6.35
CA SER A 218 -3.84 9.11 5.76
C SER A 218 -2.91 10.18 5.15
N GLY A 219 -1.59 9.96 5.20
CA GLY A 219 -0.60 10.74 4.45
C GLY A 219 -0.41 12.20 4.88
N GLY A 220 -0.68 12.56 6.14
CA GLY A 220 -0.39 13.89 6.69
C GLY A 220 -1.43 14.98 6.38
N LYS A 221 -2.55 14.64 5.73
CA LYS A 221 -3.67 15.59 5.54
C LYS A 221 -4.31 15.93 6.89
N GLY A 222 -4.47 17.23 7.16
CA GLY A 222 -5.07 17.75 8.40
C GLY A 222 -4.11 17.83 9.60
N LEU A 223 -2.80 17.61 9.38
CA LEU A 223 -1.76 17.81 10.39
C LEU A 223 -1.61 19.31 10.72
N VAL A 224 -1.64 19.67 12.00
CA VAL A 224 -1.26 21.01 12.47
C VAL A 224 -0.03 20.87 13.37
N VAL A 225 1.03 21.61 13.04
CA VAL A 225 2.25 21.72 13.84
C VAL A 225 2.14 23.01 14.63
N GLY A 226 1.85 22.90 15.93
CA GLY A 226 1.59 24.03 16.81
C GLY A 226 2.64 25.15 16.73
N PRO A 227 3.95 24.84 16.81
CA PRO A 227 5.00 25.86 16.76
C PRO A 227 5.07 26.64 15.44
N ASP A 228 4.60 26.05 14.34
CA ASP A 228 4.62 26.66 13.01
C ASP A 228 3.27 27.33 12.66
N ALA A 229 2.24 27.12 13.49
CA ALA A 229 0.89 27.61 13.25
C ALA A 229 0.68 29.04 13.75
N THR A 230 -0.08 29.81 13.00
CA THR A 230 -0.51 31.15 13.41
C THR A 230 -1.57 31.07 14.52
N ARG A 231 -1.74 32.16 15.28
CA ARG A 231 -2.76 32.18 16.34
C ARG A 231 -4.18 31.92 15.82
N ALA A 232 -4.51 32.43 14.63
CA ALA A 232 -5.81 32.21 14.01
C ALA A 232 -6.06 30.74 13.63
N GLU A 233 -5.02 30.03 13.19
CA GLU A 233 -5.08 28.60 12.91
C GLU A 233 -5.25 27.79 14.20
N LEU A 234 -4.52 28.14 15.26
CA LEU A 234 -4.66 27.51 16.58
C LEU A 234 -6.05 27.72 17.18
N ASP A 235 -6.63 28.93 17.09
CA ASP A 235 -7.97 29.20 17.59
C ASP A 235 -9.04 28.41 16.79
N THR A 236 -8.84 28.28 15.47
CA THR A 236 -9.70 27.45 14.60
C THR A 236 -9.60 25.98 14.97
N LEU A 237 -8.38 25.48 15.16
CA LEU A 237 -8.13 24.10 15.59
C LEU A 237 -8.77 23.84 16.96
N ALA A 238 -8.58 24.72 17.93
CA ALA A 238 -9.16 24.60 19.26
C ALA A 238 -10.70 24.51 19.23
N ALA A 239 -11.36 25.21 18.30
CA ALA A 239 -12.81 25.09 18.10
C ALA A 239 -13.19 23.73 17.49
N GLN A 240 -12.39 23.19 16.56
CA GLN A 240 -12.59 21.87 15.98
C GLN A 240 -12.41 20.75 17.02
N LEU A 241 -11.36 20.83 17.83
CA LEU A 241 -11.07 19.84 18.88
C LEU A 241 -12.18 19.77 19.93
N ARG A 242 -12.76 20.90 20.31
CA ARG A 242 -13.92 20.92 21.24
C ARG A 242 -15.19 20.35 20.61
N LYS A 243 -15.36 20.47 19.29
CA LYS A 243 -16.55 20.01 18.58
C LYS A 243 -16.54 18.50 18.38
N ASP A 244 -15.39 17.94 18.05
CA ASP A 244 -15.22 16.51 17.81
C ASP A 244 -13.89 16.02 18.39
N PRO A 245 -13.76 15.89 19.72
CA PRO A 245 -12.50 15.50 20.34
C PRO A 245 -12.03 14.10 19.91
N ARG A 246 -12.96 13.17 19.71
CA ARG A 246 -12.65 11.78 19.36
C ARG A 246 -12.00 11.66 17.98
N GLY A 247 -12.25 12.59 17.07
CA GLY A 247 -11.65 12.61 15.73
C GLY A 247 -10.15 12.95 15.71
N TRP A 248 -9.53 13.26 16.85
CA TRP A 248 -8.18 13.83 16.89
C TRP A 248 -7.30 13.23 18.00
N ILE A 249 -5.99 13.24 17.75
CA ILE A 249 -4.94 12.95 18.71
C ILE A 249 -3.91 14.09 18.73
N ALA A 250 -3.22 14.26 19.86
CA ALA A 250 -2.10 15.18 19.97
C ALA A 250 -0.83 14.44 20.41
N GLN A 251 0.32 14.91 19.96
CA GLN A 251 1.64 14.35 20.25
C GLN A 251 2.63 15.49 20.47
N PRO A 252 3.69 15.30 21.27
CA PRO A 252 4.77 16.27 21.33
C PRO A 252 5.47 16.32 19.97
N VAL A 253 6.11 17.45 19.65
CA VAL A 253 6.98 17.55 18.48
C VAL A 253 8.17 16.60 18.69
N VAL A 254 8.19 15.49 17.95
CA VAL A 254 9.26 14.50 18.03
C VAL A 254 10.48 15.02 17.28
N GLN A 255 11.56 15.31 18.01
CA GLN A 255 12.86 15.59 17.41
C GLN A 255 13.51 14.29 16.95
N LEU A 256 13.51 14.07 15.63
CA LEU A 256 14.19 12.91 15.03
C LEU A 256 15.70 13.02 15.19
N SER A 257 16.38 11.89 15.36
CA SER A 257 17.85 11.87 15.31
C SER A 257 18.35 12.29 13.92
N THR A 258 19.55 12.87 13.88
CA THR A 258 20.19 13.22 12.61
C THR A 258 21.29 12.24 12.24
N ILE A 259 21.47 12.01 10.94
CA ILE A 259 22.57 11.21 10.39
C ILE A 259 23.36 12.05 9.37
N PRO A 260 24.70 11.88 9.30
CA PRO A 260 25.54 12.62 8.35
C PRO A 260 25.13 12.30 6.91
N THR A 261 24.80 13.31 6.12
CA THR A 261 24.32 13.18 4.75
C THR A 261 25.09 14.13 3.84
N LEU A 262 25.54 13.59 2.70
CA LEU A 262 26.25 14.37 1.69
C LEU A 262 25.24 15.21 0.91
N VAL A 263 25.39 16.51 0.99
CA VAL A 263 24.63 17.53 0.25
C VAL A 263 25.63 18.42 -0.50
N ASP A 264 25.14 19.36 -1.32
CA ASP A 264 26.00 20.17 -2.20
C ASP A 264 27.12 20.94 -1.46
N ASP A 265 26.86 21.38 -0.22
CA ASP A 265 27.82 22.11 0.63
C ASP A 265 28.67 21.20 1.55
N GLY A 266 28.61 19.89 1.33
CA GLY A 266 29.39 18.86 2.02
C GLY A 266 28.58 17.97 2.95
N MET A 267 29.23 17.39 3.96
CA MET A 267 28.55 16.54 4.94
C MET A 267 27.79 17.41 5.95
N ARG A 268 26.49 17.21 6.06
CA ARG A 268 25.61 17.90 7.01
C ARG A 268 24.69 16.92 7.75
N PRO A 269 24.30 17.22 8.99
CA PRO A 269 23.28 16.43 9.69
C PRO A 269 21.92 16.58 9.00
N ARG A 270 21.21 15.47 8.81
CA ARG A 270 19.82 15.44 8.33
C ARG A 270 18.98 14.49 9.15
N HIS A 271 17.74 14.87 9.45
CA HIS A 271 16.82 14.05 10.23
C HIS A 271 16.50 12.74 9.50
N ALA A 272 16.41 11.66 10.26
CA ALA A 272 16.14 10.34 9.73
C ALA A 272 15.20 9.53 10.62
N ASP A 273 14.46 8.63 9.99
CA ASP A 273 13.72 7.57 10.66
C ASP A 273 14.11 6.19 10.11
N LEU A 274 13.72 5.14 10.83
CA LEU A 274 14.02 3.76 10.48
C LEU A 274 12.73 2.95 10.46
N ARG A 275 12.49 2.28 9.33
CA ARG A 275 11.41 1.31 9.16
C ARG A 275 11.99 -0.11 9.07
N PRO A 276 12.02 -0.88 10.18
CA PRO A 276 12.33 -2.30 10.13
C PRO A 276 11.15 -3.09 9.53
N PHE A 277 11.42 -4.31 9.09
CA PHE A 277 10.42 -5.22 8.55
C PHE A 277 10.43 -6.52 9.35
N ALA A 278 9.25 -6.97 9.78
CA ALA A 278 9.06 -8.22 10.50
C ALA A 278 8.18 -9.16 9.68
N VAL A 279 8.53 -10.45 9.69
CA VAL A 279 7.77 -11.53 9.06
C VAL A 279 7.35 -12.49 10.17
N ASN A 280 6.04 -12.71 10.29
CA ASN A 280 5.47 -13.71 11.19
C ASN A 280 5.06 -14.93 10.36
N ASP A 281 5.61 -16.11 10.68
CA ASP A 281 5.29 -17.36 9.99
C ASP A 281 4.16 -18.18 10.67
N GLY A 282 3.55 -17.62 11.71
CA GLY A 282 2.54 -18.25 12.55
C GLY A 282 3.09 -18.84 13.85
N ASN A 283 4.40 -19.10 13.93
CA ASN A 283 5.06 -19.64 15.12
C ASN A 283 6.09 -18.65 15.71
N GLU A 284 6.86 -17.99 14.84
CA GLU A 284 7.92 -17.07 15.23
C GLU A 284 7.86 -15.78 14.42
N VAL A 285 8.29 -14.68 15.04
CA VAL A 285 8.46 -13.38 14.39
C VAL A 285 9.93 -13.16 14.09
N TRP A 286 10.29 -13.19 12.80
CA TRP A 286 11.62 -12.86 12.33
C TRP A 286 11.71 -11.38 11.92
N VAL A 287 12.67 -10.66 12.47
CA VAL A 287 12.94 -9.26 12.10
C VAL A 287 14.16 -9.19 11.19
N LEU A 288 14.01 -8.53 10.04
CA LEU A 288 15.10 -8.27 9.11
C LEU A 288 16.24 -7.53 9.83
N PRO A 289 17.49 -8.03 9.80
CA PRO A 289 18.65 -7.32 10.36
C PRO A 289 19.08 -6.14 9.46
N GLY A 290 18.18 -5.17 9.32
CA GLY A 290 18.28 -4.01 8.46
C GLY A 290 16.96 -3.23 8.51
N GLY A 291 16.73 -2.39 7.51
CA GLY A 291 15.50 -1.63 7.42
C GLY A 291 15.63 -0.47 6.45
N LEU A 292 14.51 0.15 6.12
CA LEU A 292 14.48 1.33 5.28
C LEU A 292 14.76 2.54 6.16
N THR A 293 15.97 3.11 6.05
CA THR A 293 16.27 4.41 6.63
C THR A 293 15.85 5.50 5.65
N ARG A 294 14.95 6.40 6.04
CA ARG A 294 14.55 7.57 5.24
C ARG A 294 15.18 8.82 5.81
N VAL A 295 15.51 9.77 4.94
CA VAL A 295 16.23 11.00 5.31
C VAL A 295 15.53 12.21 4.71
N ALA A 296 15.25 13.21 5.55
CA ALA A 296 14.76 14.50 5.11
C ALA A 296 15.93 15.29 4.50
N MET A 297 15.95 15.45 3.17
CA MET A 297 17.05 16.14 2.46
C MET A 297 17.10 17.65 2.73
N PRO A 298 15.96 18.38 2.82
CA PRO A 298 15.98 19.79 3.17
C PRO A 298 16.49 20.02 4.60
N GLU A 299 17.23 21.11 4.81
CA GLU A 299 17.75 21.48 6.12
C GLU A 299 16.61 21.80 7.11
N GLY A 300 16.71 21.28 8.33
CA GLY A 300 15.74 21.53 9.40
C GLY A 300 14.38 20.83 9.26
N GLN A 301 14.11 20.14 8.14
CA GLN A 301 12.83 19.47 7.96
C GLN A 301 12.76 18.11 8.66
N LEU A 302 11.59 17.83 9.24
CA LEU A 302 11.24 16.55 9.87
C LEU A 302 10.46 15.63 8.91
N VAL A 303 10.06 16.12 7.75
CA VAL A 303 9.26 15.36 6.77
C VAL A 303 10.18 14.46 5.94
N VAL A 304 10.17 13.17 6.24
CA VAL A 304 10.98 12.13 5.58
C VAL A 304 10.22 11.39 4.46
N ASN A 305 9.04 11.87 4.06
CA ASN A 305 8.24 11.19 3.04
C ASN A 305 8.89 11.28 1.66
N SER A 306 9.07 10.13 1.00
CA SER A 306 9.69 10.02 -0.33
C SER A 306 8.94 10.82 -1.40
N SER A 307 7.63 11.03 -1.25
CA SER A 307 6.83 11.85 -2.16
C SER A 307 7.12 13.36 -2.08
N GLN A 308 7.92 13.80 -1.10
CA GLN A 308 8.29 15.20 -0.87
C GLN A 308 9.83 15.40 -0.88
N GLY A 309 10.56 14.56 -1.61
CA GLY A 309 12.03 14.70 -1.76
C GLY A 309 12.86 14.02 -0.67
N GLY A 310 12.26 13.11 0.11
CA GLY A 310 12.98 12.26 1.06
C GLY A 310 13.90 11.26 0.37
N GLY A 311 15.17 11.19 0.80
CA GLY A 311 16.15 10.20 0.36
C GLY A 311 16.07 8.91 1.17
N SER A 312 16.76 7.85 0.72
CA SER A 312 16.91 6.61 1.49
C SER A 312 18.39 6.27 1.69
N LYS A 313 18.69 5.54 2.77
CA LYS A 313 20.03 5.00 3.07
C LYS A 313 19.97 3.53 3.40
N ASP A 314 21.08 2.84 3.16
CA ASP A 314 21.29 1.49 3.67
C ASP A 314 21.43 1.53 5.21
N THR A 315 20.86 0.53 5.87
CA THR A 315 20.90 0.38 7.33
C THR A 315 21.74 -0.84 7.66
N TRP A 316 22.89 -0.63 8.29
CA TRP A 316 23.81 -1.71 8.66
C TRP A 316 23.57 -2.18 10.08
N VAL A 317 23.11 -3.42 10.25
CA VAL A 317 23.14 -4.11 11.53
C VAL A 317 24.45 -4.89 11.60
N VAL A 318 25.29 -4.51 12.56
CA VAL A 318 26.60 -5.12 12.81
C VAL A 318 26.45 -6.24 13.85
N GLY A 319 27.10 -7.38 13.63
CA GLY A 319 26.96 -8.55 14.53
C GLY A 319 28.19 -9.45 14.61
N HIS A 320 28.19 -10.34 15.62
CA HIS A 320 29.29 -11.26 15.92
C HIS A 320 29.22 -12.62 15.21
N GLU A 321 28.09 -12.98 14.59
CA GLU A 321 28.02 -14.21 13.80
C GLU A 321 28.84 -14.03 12.50
N PRO A 322 29.75 -14.95 12.17
CA PRO A 322 30.49 -14.87 10.93
C PRO A 322 29.51 -14.86 9.76
N LEU A 323 29.76 -14.00 8.77
CA LEU A 323 29.25 -14.24 7.42
C LEU A 323 29.54 -15.72 7.10
N ARG A 324 28.53 -16.49 6.69
CA ARG A 324 28.71 -17.89 6.26
C ARG A 324 29.42 -17.93 4.91
N THR A 325 30.51 -17.20 4.73
CA THR A 325 31.35 -17.28 3.55
C THR A 325 32.45 -18.29 3.83
N ALA A 326 32.25 -19.51 3.33
CA ALA A 326 33.36 -20.14 2.65
C ALA A 326 33.57 -19.34 1.35
N TYR A 327 34.79 -18.90 1.09
CA TYR A 327 35.26 -18.23 -0.15
C TYR A 327 35.25 -16.69 -0.18
N HIS A 328 36.40 -16.16 -0.61
CA HIS A 328 36.79 -14.74 -0.63
C HIS A 328 36.61 -14.13 -2.03
N ASP A 329 35.41 -14.09 -2.59
CA ASP A 329 35.18 -13.39 -3.87
C ASP A 329 34.06 -12.35 -3.78
N VAL A 330 34.30 -11.18 -4.37
CA VAL A 330 33.41 -10.01 -4.30
C VAL A 330 32.00 -10.30 -4.86
N PRO A 331 31.83 -11.07 -5.96
CA PRO A 331 30.51 -11.47 -6.45
C PRO A 331 29.72 -12.26 -5.40
N SER A 332 30.34 -13.25 -4.73
CA SER A 332 29.67 -14.06 -3.71
C SER A 332 29.22 -13.24 -2.49
N LEU A 333 30.01 -12.23 -2.09
CA LEU A 333 29.61 -11.29 -1.04
C LEU A 333 28.41 -10.43 -1.46
N VAL A 334 28.35 -10.00 -2.72
CA VAL A 334 27.20 -9.24 -3.23
C VAL A 334 25.95 -10.13 -3.30
N GLU A 335 26.09 -11.39 -3.70
CA GLU A 335 25.01 -12.39 -3.73
C GLU A 335 24.46 -12.71 -2.34
N ASP A 336 25.33 -12.86 -1.34
CA ASP A 336 24.92 -13.09 0.05
C ASP A 336 24.25 -11.85 0.66
N GLN A 337 24.74 -10.65 0.32
CA GLN A 337 24.20 -9.40 0.86
C GLN A 337 22.86 -9.01 0.22
N ALA A 338 22.64 -9.38 -1.05
CA ALA A 338 21.41 -9.14 -1.79
C ALA A 338 21.13 -10.28 -2.79
N THR A 339 19.91 -10.84 -2.75
CA THR A 339 19.48 -11.98 -3.56
C THR A 339 19.82 -11.83 -5.05
N VAL A 340 20.26 -12.92 -5.70
CA VAL A 340 20.64 -12.95 -7.13
C VAL A 340 19.47 -12.47 -7.99
N THR A 341 19.60 -11.28 -8.55
CA THR A 341 18.85 -10.87 -9.74
C THR A 341 19.88 -10.51 -10.79
N GLU A 342 19.88 -11.28 -11.89
CA GLU A 342 20.49 -10.84 -13.14
C GLU A 342 20.14 -9.36 -13.35
N ALA A 343 21.17 -8.57 -13.66
CA ALA A 343 21.19 -7.12 -13.65
C ALA A 343 19.80 -6.50 -13.83
N ILE A 344 19.33 -5.80 -12.79
CA ILE A 344 18.17 -4.90 -12.94
C ILE A 344 18.61 -3.87 -13.98
N THR A 345 18.02 -3.90 -15.18
CA THR A 345 18.17 -2.82 -16.13
C THR A 345 17.66 -1.56 -15.44
N ILE A 346 18.55 -0.59 -15.22
CA ILE A 346 18.16 0.72 -14.75
C ILE A 346 17.22 1.27 -15.81
N ILE A 347 15.92 1.28 -15.52
CA ILE A 347 14.92 1.90 -16.39
C ILE A 347 15.19 3.40 -16.30
N ARG A 348 15.79 3.96 -17.35
CA ARG A 348 15.98 5.40 -17.45
C ARG A 348 14.63 6.05 -17.80
N PRO A 349 14.43 7.33 -17.50
CA PRO A 349 13.24 8.06 -17.95
C PRO A 349 13.01 7.92 -19.47
N GLU A 350 14.09 7.84 -20.24
CA GLU A 350 14.10 7.60 -21.68
C GLU A 350 13.53 6.21 -22.07
N ASP A 351 13.71 5.20 -21.23
CA ASP A 351 13.19 3.85 -21.46
C ASP A 351 11.67 3.79 -21.23
N LEU A 352 11.17 4.55 -20.23
CA LEU A 352 9.73 4.72 -19.98
C LEU A 352 9.04 5.52 -21.10
N GLU A 353 9.72 6.51 -21.67
CA GLU A 353 9.22 7.27 -22.81
C GLU A 353 9.16 6.41 -24.08
N ARG A 354 10.19 5.60 -24.35
CA ARG A 354 10.18 4.64 -25.48
C ARG A 354 9.09 3.58 -25.33
N GLU A 355 8.80 3.14 -24.11
CA GLU A 355 7.70 2.20 -23.86
C GLU A 355 6.33 2.86 -24.07
N ARG A 356 6.18 4.12 -23.63
CA ARG A 356 4.97 4.94 -23.88
C ARG A 356 4.74 5.20 -25.37
N GLU A 357 5.80 5.44 -26.15
CA GLU A 357 5.73 5.59 -27.61
C GLU A 357 5.36 4.27 -28.30
N ARG A 358 5.95 3.14 -27.89
CA ARG A 358 5.59 1.82 -28.43
C ARG A 358 4.14 1.42 -28.14
N VAL A 359 3.61 1.79 -26.97
CA VAL A 359 2.20 1.56 -26.64
C VAL A 359 1.30 2.49 -27.44
N ARG A 360 1.71 3.75 -27.69
CA ARG A 360 0.99 4.69 -28.59
C ARG A 360 0.93 4.19 -30.03
N ASP A 361 2.04 3.70 -30.59
CA ASP A 361 2.10 3.18 -31.95
C ASP A 361 1.20 1.95 -32.14
N ARG A 362 1.14 1.07 -31.12
CA ARG A 362 0.22 -0.09 -31.13
C ARG A 362 -1.25 0.31 -31.06
N THR A 363 -1.58 1.40 -30.38
CA THR A 363 -2.95 1.93 -30.35
C THR A 363 -3.33 2.68 -31.63
N SER A 364 -2.39 3.27 -32.37
CA SER A 364 -2.69 3.88 -33.68
C SER A 364 -2.93 2.87 -34.79
N ASP A 365 -2.24 1.72 -34.78
CA ASP A 365 -2.47 0.66 -35.78
C ASP A 365 -3.82 -0.06 -35.63
N GLN A 366 -4.42 -0.05 -34.43
CA GLN A 366 -5.76 -0.63 -34.22
C GLN A 366 -6.93 0.31 -34.56
N VAL A 367 -6.69 1.61 -34.77
CA VAL A 367 -7.75 2.59 -35.03
C VAL A 367 -7.96 2.86 -36.53
N VAL A 368 -7.08 2.36 -37.41
CA VAL A 368 -7.20 2.57 -38.88
C VAL A 368 -8.05 1.50 -39.58
N ALA A 369 -8.51 0.44 -38.88
CA ALA A 369 -9.22 -0.67 -39.50
C ALA A 369 -10.76 -0.56 -39.55
N ASP A 370 -11.38 0.47 -38.97
CA ASP A 370 -12.83 0.67 -39.04
C ASP A 370 -13.20 2.15 -39.29
N ALA A 371 -13.25 2.52 -40.57
CA ALA A 371 -13.86 3.77 -41.02
C ALA A 371 -14.95 3.46 -42.07
N PRO A 372 -16.23 3.84 -41.83
CA PRO A 372 -17.31 3.58 -42.78
C PRO A 372 -17.23 4.53 -43.99
N GLN A 373 -17.30 3.96 -45.19
CA GLN A 373 -17.42 4.70 -46.45
C GLN A 373 -18.68 5.57 -46.45
N GLN A 374 -18.50 6.88 -46.61
CA GLN A 374 -19.55 7.86 -46.87
C GLN A 374 -19.99 7.78 -48.34
N THR A 375 -21.30 7.61 -48.57
CA THR A 375 -21.93 7.86 -49.88
C THR A 375 -22.83 9.10 -49.76
N GLN A 376 -22.63 10.05 -50.67
CA GLN A 376 -23.28 11.36 -50.76
C GLN A 376 -24.76 11.31 -51.20
N PRO A 377 -25.54 12.39 -50.99
CA PRO A 377 -27.01 12.40 -51.13
C PRO A 377 -27.49 12.94 -52.48
N GLN A 378 -28.66 12.48 -52.94
CA GLN A 378 -29.49 13.19 -53.93
C GLN A 378 -30.99 13.00 -53.66
N GLN A 379 -31.71 14.12 -53.72
CA GLN A 379 -33.16 14.30 -53.57
C GLN A 379 -33.93 13.77 -54.79
N GLN A 380 -35.13 13.23 -54.59
CA GLN A 380 -36.28 13.53 -55.46
C GLN A 380 -37.65 13.20 -54.84
N GLN A 381 -38.63 13.92 -55.35
CA GLN A 381 -40.01 14.19 -54.93
C GLN A 381 -41.06 13.24 -55.52
N GLN A 382 -42.30 13.41 -55.05
CA GLN A 382 -43.62 13.15 -55.71
C GLN A 382 -44.19 11.72 -55.64
N GLN A 383 -45.29 11.52 -54.90
CA GLN A 383 -46.73 11.60 -55.29
C GLN A 383 -47.23 10.22 -55.73
N ASP A 384 -48.29 9.70 -55.10
CA ASP A 384 -49.63 9.69 -55.73
C ASP A 384 -50.73 9.17 -54.78
N ASP A 385 -51.94 9.60 -55.08
CA ASP A 385 -53.21 9.58 -54.37
C ASP A 385 -53.89 8.19 -54.19
N GLY A 386 -54.92 8.15 -53.34
CA GLY A 386 -56.11 7.33 -53.62
C GLY A 386 -56.79 6.60 -52.45
N GLU A 387 -57.57 7.33 -51.66
CA GLU A 387 -58.70 6.86 -50.82
C GLU A 387 -59.78 6.07 -51.64
N PRO A 388 -60.88 5.50 -51.07
CA PRO A 388 -61.53 5.79 -49.77
C PRO A 388 -62.14 4.59 -48.99
N SER A 389 -62.47 4.80 -47.71
CA SER A 389 -63.86 4.65 -47.18
C SER A 389 -63.92 4.93 -45.67
N THR A 390 -64.42 6.13 -45.37
CA THR A 390 -65.02 6.61 -44.10
C THR A 390 -66.33 5.87 -43.75
N PRO A 391 -67.03 6.18 -42.62
CA PRO A 391 -66.64 6.92 -41.41
C PRO A 391 -67.05 6.19 -40.11
N ASP A 392 -66.55 6.62 -38.94
CA ASP A 392 -67.51 7.04 -37.91
C ASP A 392 -66.91 7.98 -36.86
N ALA A 393 -67.76 8.89 -36.43
CA ALA A 393 -67.45 10.17 -35.83
C ALA A 393 -67.71 10.23 -34.32
N LYS A 394 -67.32 11.39 -33.76
CA LYS A 394 -67.66 12.01 -32.45
C LYS A 394 -66.73 11.62 -31.30
N ALA A 395 -65.80 12.48 -30.89
CA ALA A 395 -65.94 13.82 -30.31
C ALA A 395 -66.55 13.84 -28.89
N ALA A 396 -65.73 14.39 -27.99
CA ALA A 396 -66.09 15.21 -26.83
C ALA A 396 -66.74 14.48 -25.63
N ARG A 397 -66.47 14.79 -24.36
CA ARG A 397 -65.60 15.71 -23.60
C ARG A 397 -66.07 15.50 -22.12
N ILE A 398 -65.39 16.15 -21.16
CA ILE A 398 -65.93 16.58 -19.84
C ILE A 398 -65.68 15.65 -18.64
N THR A 399 -64.62 16.01 -17.87
CA THR A 399 -64.53 16.32 -16.41
C THR A 399 -65.26 15.43 -15.39
N ALA A 400 -64.85 15.25 -14.14
CA ALA A 400 -63.71 15.62 -13.29
C ALA A 400 -64.00 15.04 -11.88
N ARG A 401 -62.99 15.13 -11.00
CA ARG A 401 -63.02 15.14 -9.52
C ARG A 401 -62.89 13.77 -8.81
N LEU A 402 -61.77 13.58 -8.08
CA LEU A 402 -61.58 13.75 -6.60
C LEU A 402 -62.16 12.53 -5.87
N ASP A 403 -61.55 11.83 -4.90
CA ASP A 403 -60.58 12.12 -3.85
C ASP A 403 -59.98 10.76 -3.38
N GLU A 404 -58.70 10.70 -3.00
CA GLU A 404 -58.13 10.52 -1.64
C GLU A 404 -58.33 9.15 -0.94
N GLY A 405 -57.26 8.72 -0.27
CA GLY A 405 -57.25 7.68 0.78
C GLY A 405 -56.19 6.59 0.55
N SER A 406 -54.90 6.83 0.87
CA SER A 406 -54.26 6.63 2.18
C SER A 406 -54.02 5.15 2.59
N GLU A 407 -52.78 4.68 2.39
CA GLU A 407 -51.83 4.13 3.41
C GLU A 407 -52.25 3.00 4.41
N PRO A 408 -51.32 2.32 5.13
CA PRO A 408 -50.42 1.27 4.62
C PRO A 408 -50.38 0.03 5.57
N CYS A 409 -49.51 -0.94 5.25
CA CYS A 409 -48.88 -1.88 6.19
C CYS A 409 -47.43 -2.12 5.77
#